data_AF-A0A814Q6R7-F1
#
_entry.id   AF-A0A814Q6R7-F1
#
_cell.length_a   1.000
_cell.length_b   1.000
_cell.length_c   1.000
_cell.angle_alpha   90.00
_cell.angle_beta   90.00
_cell.angle_gamma   90.00
#
_symmetry.space_group_name_H-M   'P 1'
#
loop_
_entity.id
_entity.type
_entity.pdbx_description
1 polymer ?
#
loop_
_entity_poly.entity_id
_entity_poly.type
_entity_poly.pdbx_seq_one_letter_code
_entity_poly.pdbx_strand_id
1 'polypeptide(L)'
;MNRFGDIDASNKRLPPVYGFHSEKLVPIEKALEPIIPHIDELPRYIKIAKRYCHYPSEHGLTQDQSAAVYIYTMEWGDTTLYRVLNRALRSENRQALRIWFPYMKLFDTALDKLPTVKEAVWRGVPIDIGKNFAKNQIVTWWSVNSCSSSPNVIKNFLGDNKKSTLFLIEALNGKKVSGYTEYESEDEVILRMGTEFRVKGDPLAQSNSSCIVHLIEIDDNNDQPLAAAMNEMQLTPAASKNKSTS
;
A
#
# COMPACT_ATOMS: atom_id res chain seq x y z
N MET A 1 15.62 -6.03 -1.12
CA MET A 1 14.59 -5.08 -1.59
C MET A 1 13.41 -5.74 -2.31
N ASN A 2 12.93 -6.94 -1.96
CA ASN A 2 11.82 -7.54 -2.70
C ASN A 2 10.45 -6.88 -2.42
N ARG A 3 10.32 -6.16 -1.29
CA ARG A 3 9.08 -5.48 -0.84
C ARG A 3 8.50 -4.48 -1.84
N PHE A 4 9.34 -3.78 -2.61
CA PHE A 4 8.89 -2.79 -3.58
C PHE A 4 8.10 -3.41 -4.76
N GLY A 5 8.41 -4.65 -5.12
CA GLY A 5 7.80 -5.34 -6.26
C GLY A 5 6.49 -6.09 -5.97
N ASP A 6 6.07 -6.20 -4.70
CA ASP A 6 4.91 -7.01 -4.29
C ASP A 6 3.55 -6.32 -4.59
N ILE A 7 3.09 -6.36 -5.84
CA ILE A 7 1.94 -5.57 -6.32
C ILE A 7 0.65 -6.39 -6.49
N ASP A 8 -0.51 -5.75 -6.28
CA ASP A 8 -1.79 -6.20 -6.83
C ASP A 8 -2.01 -5.60 -8.23
N ALA A 9 -1.81 -6.39 -9.28
CA ALA A 9 -2.01 -5.95 -10.66
C ALA A 9 -3.45 -6.15 -11.17
N SER A 10 -4.33 -6.74 -10.35
CA SER A 10 -5.67 -7.16 -10.79
C SER A 10 -6.72 -6.06 -10.73
N ASN A 11 -6.46 -4.99 -9.95
CA ASN A 11 -7.39 -3.86 -9.72
C ASN A 11 -8.82 -4.32 -9.37
N LYS A 12 -8.95 -5.51 -8.73
CA LYS A 12 -10.25 -6.05 -8.35
C LYS A 12 -10.84 -5.25 -7.19
N ARG A 13 -12.11 -4.87 -7.34
CA ARG A 13 -12.88 -4.27 -6.25
C ARG A 13 -13.27 -5.38 -5.26
N LEU A 14 -12.75 -5.30 -4.04
CA LEU A 14 -13.08 -6.21 -2.94
C LEU A 14 -13.84 -5.44 -1.85
N PRO A 15 -14.60 -6.12 -0.98
CA PRO A 15 -15.15 -5.46 0.20
C PRO A 15 -14.03 -5.02 1.16
N PRO A 16 -14.20 -3.89 1.88
CA PRO A 16 -13.27 -3.45 2.91
C PRO A 16 -13.08 -4.46 4.05
N VAL A 17 -11.95 -4.34 4.75
CA VAL A 17 -11.59 -5.20 5.88
C VAL A 17 -11.98 -4.51 7.19
N TYR A 18 -13.22 -4.71 7.63
CA TYR A 18 -13.79 -3.95 8.75
C TYR A 18 -13.33 -4.40 10.16
N GLY A 19 -12.95 -5.67 10.33
CA GLY A 19 -12.93 -6.29 11.66
C GLY A 19 -11.72 -5.99 12.55
N PHE A 20 -10.55 -5.67 11.97
CA PHE A 20 -9.33 -5.59 12.75
C PHE A 20 -9.25 -4.33 13.64
N HIS A 21 -9.93 -3.24 13.29
CA HIS A 21 -9.91 -2.01 14.10
C HIS A 21 -10.49 -2.21 15.50
N SER A 22 -11.43 -3.15 15.66
CA SER A 22 -12.09 -3.51 16.91
C SER A 22 -11.29 -4.48 17.77
N GLU A 23 -10.17 -5.03 17.27
CA GLU A 23 -9.31 -5.91 18.05
C GLU A 23 -8.63 -5.14 19.19
N LYS A 24 -8.35 -5.86 20.28
CA LYS A 24 -7.54 -5.33 21.37
C LYS A 24 -6.07 -5.33 20.96
N LEU A 25 -5.34 -4.29 21.39
CA LEU A 25 -3.88 -4.33 21.30
C LEU A 25 -3.34 -5.42 22.22
N VAL A 26 -2.49 -6.26 21.66
CA VAL A 26 -1.82 -7.37 22.34
C VAL A 26 -0.32 -7.36 22.00
N PRO A 27 0.54 -7.99 22.81
CA PRO A 27 1.95 -8.15 22.49
C PRO A 27 2.15 -8.88 21.15
N ILE A 28 3.28 -8.62 20.47
CA ILE A 28 3.55 -9.15 19.12
C ILE A 28 3.51 -10.68 19.06
N GLU A 29 3.94 -11.37 20.12
CA GLU A 29 3.86 -12.82 20.22
C GLU A 29 2.42 -13.32 20.15
N LYS A 30 1.49 -12.63 20.82
CA LYS A 30 0.06 -12.95 20.78
C LYS A 30 -0.60 -12.50 19.48
N ALA A 31 -0.15 -11.38 18.92
CA ALA A 31 -0.65 -10.89 17.66
C ALA A 31 -0.35 -11.85 16.48
N LEU A 32 0.81 -12.51 16.52
CA LEU A 32 1.27 -13.44 15.49
C LEU A 32 1.08 -14.92 15.84
N GLU A 33 0.58 -15.25 17.04
CA GLU A 33 0.30 -16.63 17.48
C GLU A 33 -0.52 -17.43 16.45
N PRO A 34 -1.60 -16.88 15.84
CA PRO A 34 -2.36 -17.60 14.80
C PRO A 34 -1.60 -17.84 13.50
N ILE A 35 -0.52 -17.10 13.25
CA ILE A 35 0.25 -17.10 12.01
C ILE A 35 1.45 -18.07 12.09
N ILE A 36 1.90 -18.43 13.29
CA ILE A 36 3.04 -19.33 13.52
C ILE A 36 3.00 -20.61 12.66
N PRO A 37 1.86 -21.31 12.48
CA PRO A 37 1.82 -22.53 11.66
C PRO A 37 2.00 -22.29 10.15
N HIS A 38 1.95 -21.03 9.69
CA HIS A 38 1.95 -20.65 8.29
C HIS A 38 3.27 -20.03 7.82
N ILE A 39 4.18 -19.72 8.75
CA ILE A 39 5.46 -19.07 8.47
C ILE A 39 6.57 -19.78 9.22
N ASP A 40 7.48 -20.37 8.45
CA ASP A 40 8.65 -21.07 8.99
C ASP A 40 9.48 -20.14 9.88
N GLU A 41 9.88 -20.65 11.04
CA GLU A 41 10.73 -19.95 12.00
C GLU A 41 10.15 -18.60 12.50
N LEU A 42 8.85 -18.33 12.34
CA LEU A 42 8.24 -17.07 12.79
C LEU A 42 8.57 -16.72 14.26
N PRO A 43 8.53 -17.66 15.23
CA PRO A 43 8.91 -17.36 16.62
C PRO A 43 10.35 -16.84 16.78
N ARG A 44 11.27 -17.29 15.92
CA ARG A 44 12.66 -16.80 15.90
C ARG A 44 12.70 -15.36 15.37
N TYR A 45 12.00 -15.06 14.29
CA TYR A 45 11.98 -13.71 13.71
C TYR A 45 11.27 -12.69 14.60
N ILE A 46 10.25 -13.10 15.37
CA ILE A 46 9.65 -12.25 16.42
C ILE A 46 10.70 -11.84 17.46
N LYS A 47 11.55 -12.78 17.92
CA LYS A 47 12.63 -12.48 18.87
C LYS A 47 13.68 -11.54 18.28
N ILE A 48 14.03 -11.73 17.00
CA ILE A 48 14.97 -10.86 16.28
C ILE A 48 14.39 -9.45 16.19
N ALA A 49 13.13 -9.32 15.76
CA ALA A 49 12.45 -8.04 15.65
C ALA A 49 12.41 -7.30 17.00
N LYS A 50 12.04 -7.95 18.11
CA LYS A 50 12.04 -7.31 19.44
C LYS A 50 13.43 -6.89 19.91
N ARG A 51 14.48 -7.59 19.48
CA ARG A 51 15.87 -7.31 19.86
C ARG A 51 16.45 -6.12 19.11
N TYR A 52 16.13 -5.98 17.83
CA TYR A 52 16.76 -4.99 16.95
C TYR A 52 15.85 -3.81 16.59
N CYS A 53 14.54 -3.90 16.87
CA CYS A 53 13.67 -2.76 16.66
C CYS A 53 14.12 -1.56 17.50
N HIS A 54 13.87 -0.37 16.97
CA HIS A 54 14.18 0.86 17.68
C HIS A 54 13.26 1.06 18.88
N TYR A 55 13.87 1.00 20.05
CA TYR A 55 13.22 1.22 21.33
C TYR A 55 14.29 1.66 22.37
N PRO A 56 14.04 2.71 23.18
CA PRO A 56 12.81 3.50 23.27
C PRO A 56 12.56 4.36 22.02
N SER A 57 11.28 4.49 21.65
CA SER A 57 10.84 5.26 20.49
C SER A 57 10.56 6.71 20.86
N GLU A 58 11.14 7.64 20.11
CA GLU A 58 10.84 9.08 20.16
C GLU A 58 9.43 9.42 19.68
N HIS A 59 8.80 8.52 18.93
CA HIS A 59 7.42 8.64 18.44
C HIS A 59 6.41 7.95 19.37
N GLY A 60 6.85 7.46 20.53
CA GLY A 60 5.97 6.85 21.53
C GLY A 60 5.44 5.46 21.16
N LEU A 61 6.12 4.72 20.27
CA LEU A 61 5.82 3.31 20.04
C LEU A 61 6.23 2.48 21.26
N THR A 62 5.41 1.50 21.61
CA THR A 62 5.84 0.44 22.53
C THR A 62 6.85 -0.46 21.83
N GLN A 63 7.61 -1.26 22.59
CA GLN A 63 8.54 -2.21 21.99
C GLN A 63 7.83 -3.19 21.04
N ASP A 64 6.62 -3.66 21.37
CA ASP A 64 5.85 -4.55 20.50
C ASP A 64 5.39 -3.86 19.21
N GLN A 65 5.08 -2.56 19.27
CA GLN A 65 4.74 -1.75 18.08
C GLN A 65 5.97 -1.53 17.19
N SER A 66 7.11 -1.15 17.78
CA SER A 66 8.38 -1.03 17.03
C SER A 66 8.77 -2.37 16.40
N ALA A 67 8.63 -3.47 17.13
CA ALA A 67 8.91 -4.81 16.61
C ALA A 67 7.94 -5.21 15.49
N ALA A 68 6.68 -4.79 15.54
CA ALA A 68 5.70 -5.06 14.48
C ALA A 68 6.07 -4.34 13.17
N VAL A 69 6.55 -3.10 13.24
CA VAL A 69 7.07 -2.39 12.05
C VAL A 69 8.34 -3.07 11.55
N TYR A 70 9.29 -3.38 12.44
CA TYR A 70 10.55 -4.00 12.09
C TYR A 70 10.34 -5.35 11.38
N ILE A 71 9.56 -6.26 11.95
CA ILE A 71 9.33 -7.59 11.36
C ILE A 71 8.61 -7.55 10.02
N TYR A 72 7.75 -6.54 9.78
CA TYR A 72 7.14 -6.34 8.46
C TYR A 72 8.20 -6.04 7.40
N THR A 73 9.21 -5.24 7.74
CA THR A 73 10.27 -4.86 6.81
C THR A 73 11.37 -5.90 6.66
N MET A 74 11.43 -6.91 7.52
CA MET A 74 12.47 -7.94 7.41
C MET A 74 12.33 -8.77 6.13
N GLU A 75 13.42 -9.42 5.69
CA GLU A 75 13.39 -10.40 4.59
C GLU A 75 14.11 -11.70 4.99
N TRP A 76 13.41 -12.84 4.92
CA TRP A 76 13.99 -14.15 5.19
C TRP A 76 13.54 -15.27 4.23
N GLY A 77 13.12 -14.90 3.01
CA GLY A 77 12.71 -15.83 1.96
C GLY A 77 11.22 -15.74 1.61
N ASP A 78 10.67 -16.78 1.00
CA ASP A 78 9.34 -16.74 0.39
C ASP A 78 8.18 -16.70 1.39
N THR A 79 8.42 -17.14 2.62
CA THR A 79 7.46 -17.11 3.73
C THR A 79 7.63 -15.88 4.63
N THR A 80 8.41 -14.87 4.21
CA THR A 80 8.54 -13.61 4.94
C THR A 80 7.19 -12.98 5.25
N LEU A 81 7.03 -12.42 6.45
CA LEU A 81 5.76 -11.94 6.98
C LEU A 81 4.99 -11.02 6.02
N TYR A 82 5.63 -9.99 5.46
CA TYR A 82 4.94 -9.06 4.55
C TYR A 82 4.38 -9.77 3.32
N ARG A 83 5.10 -10.76 2.76
CA ARG A 83 4.67 -11.50 1.56
C ARG A 83 3.41 -12.30 1.85
N VAL A 84 3.37 -12.98 3.00
CA VAL A 84 2.24 -13.81 3.39
C VAL A 84 1.03 -12.94 3.74
N LEU A 85 1.23 -11.85 4.50
CA LEU A 85 0.20 -10.88 4.79
C LEU A 85 -0.38 -10.26 3.52
N ASN A 86 0.46 -9.72 2.64
CA ASN A 86 0.02 -9.06 1.42
C ASN A 86 -0.67 -10.02 0.45
N ARG A 87 -0.24 -11.28 0.39
CA ARG A 87 -0.96 -12.34 -0.34
C ARG A 87 -2.37 -12.56 0.23
N ALA A 88 -2.50 -12.60 1.55
CA ALA A 88 -3.80 -12.74 2.21
C ALA A 88 -4.69 -11.51 1.95
N LEU A 89 -4.12 -10.29 1.98
CA LEU A 89 -4.84 -9.04 1.72
C LEU A 89 -5.35 -8.93 0.27
N ARG A 90 -4.66 -9.55 -0.68
CA ARG A 90 -5.11 -9.65 -2.09
C ARG A 90 -6.15 -10.76 -2.31
N SER A 91 -6.38 -11.64 -1.33
CA SER A 91 -7.35 -12.73 -1.47
C SER A 91 -8.79 -12.19 -1.41
N GLU A 92 -9.64 -12.76 -2.26
CA GLU A 92 -11.10 -12.54 -2.23
C GLU A 92 -11.73 -13.14 -0.96
N ASN A 93 -11.09 -14.15 -0.35
CA ASN A 93 -11.55 -14.76 0.88
C ASN A 93 -11.22 -13.87 2.10
N ARG A 94 -12.05 -12.85 2.34
CA ARG A 94 -11.90 -11.95 3.49
C ARG A 94 -11.98 -12.66 4.84
N GLN A 95 -12.67 -13.80 4.95
CA GLN A 95 -12.73 -14.53 6.21
C GLN A 95 -11.37 -15.14 6.60
N ALA A 96 -10.53 -15.48 5.61
CA ALA A 96 -9.17 -15.95 5.87
C ALA A 96 -8.27 -14.87 6.49
N LEU A 97 -8.63 -13.58 6.41
CA LEU A 97 -7.88 -12.50 7.05
C LEU A 97 -8.06 -12.44 8.57
N ARG A 98 -9.07 -13.12 9.15
CA ARG A 98 -9.35 -13.00 10.59
C ARG A 98 -8.17 -13.39 11.46
N ILE A 99 -7.37 -14.38 11.04
CA ILE A 99 -6.16 -14.80 11.77
C ILE A 99 -5.10 -13.69 11.84
N TRP A 100 -5.15 -12.72 10.93
CA TRP A 100 -4.24 -11.57 10.86
C TRP A 100 -4.71 -10.37 11.65
N PHE A 101 -5.98 -10.31 12.07
CA PHE A 101 -6.55 -9.11 12.68
C PHE A 101 -5.77 -8.61 13.91
N PRO A 102 -5.30 -9.49 14.84
CA PRO A 102 -4.48 -9.03 15.96
C PRO A 102 -3.18 -8.35 15.52
N TYR A 103 -2.50 -8.91 14.51
CA TYR A 103 -1.28 -8.33 13.94
C TYR A 103 -1.56 -7.04 13.16
N MET A 104 -2.59 -7.02 12.31
CA MET A 104 -3.01 -5.84 11.57
C MET A 104 -3.34 -4.69 12.53
N LYS A 105 -4.04 -4.97 13.64
CA LYS A 105 -4.34 -3.96 14.66
C LYS A 105 -3.06 -3.39 15.29
N LEU A 106 -2.12 -4.25 15.67
CA LEU A 106 -0.86 -3.84 16.28
C LEU A 106 -0.03 -2.99 15.31
N PHE A 107 0.11 -3.46 14.07
CA PHE A 107 0.89 -2.81 13.01
C PHE A 107 0.28 -1.47 12.58
N ASP A 108 -1.03 -1.42 12.31
CA ASP A 108 -1.73 -0.17 11.93
C ASP A 108 -1.64 0.90 13.03
N THR A 109 -1.81 0.48 14.30
CA THR A 109 -1.64 1.39 15.45
C THR A 109 -0.18 1.86 15.62
N ALA A 110 0.80 1.03 15.26
CA ALA A 110 2.21 1.46 15.24
C ALA A 110 2.45 2.52 14.16
N LEU A 111 1.92 2.29 12.95
CA LEU A 111 1.99 3.23 11.84
C LEU A 111 1.28 4.56 12.12
N ASP A 112 0.25 4.59 12.97
CA ASP A 112 -0.43 5.85 13.37
C ASP A 112 0.51 6.82 14.08
N LYS A 113 1.48 6.29 14.81
CA LYS A 113 2.41 7.08 15.63
C LYS A 113 3.60 7.63 14.83
N LEU A 114 3.89 7.05 13.68
CA LEU A 114 5.04 7.43 12.86
C LEU A 114 4.80 8.73 12.07
N PRO A 115 5.87 9.46 11.71
CA PRO A 115 5.76 10.66 10.89
C PRO A 115 5.03 10.40 9.58
N THR A 116 4.12 11.34 9.25
CA THR A 116 3.34 11.28 8.01
C THR A 116 4.07 12.03 6.90
N VAL A 117 4.12 11.41 5.74
CA VAL A 117 4.74 11.88 4.50
C VAL A 117 3.63 12.32 3.55
N LYS A 118 3.68 13.59 3.16
CA LYS A 118 2.75 14.25 2.22
C LYS A 118 3.49 14.73 0.98
N GLU A 119 4.16 13.81 0.30
CA GLU A 119 5.01 14.12 -0.84
C GLU A 119 4.99 12.98 -1.87
N ALA A 120 5.71 13.20 -2.97
CA ALA A 120 5.88 12.19 -4.02
C ALA A 120 6.75 11.03 -3.53
N VAL A 121 6.22 9.81 -3.58
CA VAL A 121 6.95 8.57 -3.32
C VAL A 121 6.98 7.67 -4.56
N TRP A 122 7.96 6.79 -4.60
CA TRP A 122 8.25 5.94 -5.74
C TRP A 122 8.09 4.47 -5.39
N ARG A 123 7.53 3.70 -6.32
CA ARG A 123 7.46 2.24 -6.22
C ARG A 123 7.79 1.61 -7.56
N GLY A 124 8.70 0.65 -7.56
CA GLY A 124 9.10 -0.07 -8.77
C GLY A 124 8.54 -1.48 -8.79
N VAL A 125 8.00 -1.91 -9.92
CA VAL A 125 7.53 -3.27 -10.15
C VAL A 125 8.28 -3.86 -11.36
N PRO A 126 8.91 -5.04 -11.24
CA PRO A 126 9.73 -5.65 -12.30
C PRO A 126 8.90 -6.35 -13.40
N ILE A 127 7.71 -5.82 -13.71
CA ILE A 127 6.86 -6.22 -14.84
C ILE A 127 6.15 -4.98 -15.40
N ASP A 128 5.87 -4.96 -16.70
CA ASP A 128 5.08 -3.88 -17.32
C ASP A 128 3.58 -4.18 -17.18
N ILE A 129 2.94 -3.46 -16.27
CA ILE A 129 1.49 -3.51 -16.00
C ILE A 129 0.80 -2.16 -16.27
N GLY A 130 1.47 -1.22 -16.94
CA GLY A 130 0.94 0.13 -17.16
C GLY A 130 -0.42 0.12 -17.84
N LYS A 131 -0.61 -0.78 -18.81
CA LYS A 131 -1.87 -0.97 -19.55
C LYS A 131 -3.09 -1.29 -18.68
N ASN A 132 -2.92 -1.68 -17.42
CA ASN A 132 -4.01 -1.94 -16.48
C ASN A 132 -4.54 -0.66 -15.81
N PHE A 133 -3.92 0.49 -16.10
CA PHE A 133 -4.25 1.80 -15.57
C PHE A 133 -4.68 2.74 -16.69
N ALA A 134 -5.78 3.46 -16.49
CA ALA A 134 -6.28 4.49 -17.39
C ALA A 134 -6.54 5.78 -16.63
N LYS A 135 -6.43 6.94 -17.30
CA LYS A 135 -6.70 8.24 -16.68
C LYS A 135 -8.04 8.25 -15.93
N ASN A 136 -8.05 8.87 -14.75
CA ASN A 136 -9.18 9.00 -13.82
C ASN A 136 -9.69 7.68 -13.22
N GLN A 137 -9.10 6.53 -13.54
CA GLN A 137 -9.43 5.27 -12.89
C GLN A 137 -9.13 5.36 -11.39
N ILE A 138 -10.06 4.87 -10.58
CA ILE A 138 -9.86 4.66 -9.14
C ILE A 138 -9.40 3.22 -8.94
N VAL A 139 -8.33 3.05 -8.16
CA VAL A 139 -7.76 1.75 -7.80
C VAL A 139 -7.57 1.67 -6.30
N THR A 140 -7.90 0.53 -5.70
CA THR A 140 -7.67 0.26 -4.28
C THR A 140 -6.53 -0.75 -4.16
N TRP A 141 -5.46 -0.39 -3.44
CA TRP A 141 -4.38 -1.33 -3.13
C TRP A 141 -4.61 -1.96 -1.76
N TRP A 142 -5.13 -3.19 -1.76
CA TRP A 142 -5.47 -3.90 -0.53
C TRP A 142 -4.26 -4.33 0.30
N SER A 143 -3.12 -4.60 -0.33
CA SER A 143 -1.87 -4.91 0.37
C SER A 143 -1.27 -3.67 1.04
N VAL A 144 -0.38 -3.89 2.01
CA VAL A 144 0.52 -2.84 2.50
C VAL A 144 1.57 -2.57 1.43
N ASN A 145 1.86 -1.30 1.12
CA ASN A 145 2.70 -0.93 -0.02
C ASN A 145 3.96 -0.21 0.44
N SER A 146 5.10 -0.92 0.39
CA SER A 146 6.41 -0.30 0.56
C SER A 146 6.77 0.55 -0.66
N CYS A 147 7.10 1.81 -0.42
CA CYS A 147 7.59 2.79 -1.40
C CYS A 147 8.91 3.38 -0.88
N SER A 148 9.57 4.19 -1.68
CA SER A 148 10.73 4.98 -1.25
C SER A 148 10.52 6.44 -1.61
N SER A 149 10.93 7.36 -0.74
CA SER A 149 11.06 8.77 -1.10
C SER A 149 12.25 9.04 -2.03
N SER A 150 13.14 8.05 -2.22
CA SER A 150 14.32 8.15 -3.06
C SER A 150 14.11 7.43 -4.41
N PRO A 151 14.07 8.16 -5.54
CA PRO A 151 13.98 7.52 -6.85
C PRO A 151 15.22 6.66 -7.17
N ASN A 152 16.37 6.97 -6.57
CA ASN A 152 17.60 6.19 -6.74
C ASN A 152 17.50 4.79 -6.12
N VAL A 153 16.84 4.65 -4.96
CA VAL A 153 16.58 3.35 -4.34
C VAL A 153 15.76 2.48 -5.28
N ILE A 154 14.70 3.03 -5.86
CA ILE A 154 13.84 2.30 -6.80
C ILE A 154 14.56 1.98 -8.11
N LYS A 155 15.37 2.90 -8.64
CA LYS A 155 16.19 2.66 -9.83
C LYS A 155 17.17 1.51 -9.59
N ASN A 156 17.85 1.49 -8.44
CA ASN A 156 18.78 0.42 -8.08
C ASN A 156 18.04 -0.91 -7.88
N PHE A 157 16.85 -0.89 -7.29
CA PHE A 157 16.02 -2.08 -7.14
C PHE A 157 15.60 -2.67 -8.50
N LEU A 158 15.16 -1.83 -9.44
CA LEU A 158 14.75 -2.29 -10.77
C LEU A 158 15.94 -2.73 -11.63
N GLY A 159 17.13 -2.17 -11.42
CA GLY A 159 18.34 -2.48 -12.20
C GLY A 159 18.12 -2.25 -13.70
N ASP A 160 18.64 -3.17 -14.52
CA ASP A 160 18.53 -3.11 -15.98
C ASP A 160 17.24 -3.72 -16.54
N ASN A 161 16.22 -3.95 -15.71
CA ASN A 161 14.96 -4.56 -16.14
C ASN A 161 14.24 -3.68 -17.17
N LYS A 162 14.29 -4.13 -18.42
CA LYS A 162 13.70 -3.43 -19.57
C LYS A 162 12.18 -3.38 -19.52
N LYS A 163 11.52 -4.33 -18.84
CA LYS A 163 10.06 -4.39 -18.70
C LYS A 163 9.64 -4.17 -17.25
N SER A 164 9.38 -2.93 -16.89
CA SER A 164 9.03 -2.55 -15.53
C SER A 164 7.96 -1.45 -15.50
N THR A 165 7.24 -1.34 -14.40
CA THR A 165 6.35 -0.22 -14.11
C THR A 165 6.93 0.58 -12.95
N LEU A 166 7.12 1.88 -13.17
CA LEU A 166 7.48 2.83 -12.12
C LEU A 166 6.23 3.62 -11.73
N PHE A 167 5.83 3.52 -10.47
CA PHE A 167 4.78 4.32 -9.90
C PHE A 167 5.37 5.59 -9.29
N LEU A 168 4.86 6.74 -9.72
CA LEU A 168 4.97 8.02 -9.04
C LEU A 168 3.67 8.24 -8.28
N ILE A 169 3.75 8.37 -6.96
CA ILE A 169 2.57 8.43 -6.09
C ILE A 169 2.62 9.72 -5.29
N GLU A 170 1.66 10.61 -5.49
CA GLU A 170 1.41 11.76 -4.61
C GLU A 170 0.72 11.23 -3.34
N ALA A 171 1.50 10.93 -2.30
CA ALA A 171 1.00 10.37 -1.05
C ALA A 171 0.49 11.47 -0.12
N LEU A 172 -0.57 11.15 0.63
CA LEU A 172 -1.19 12.00 1.65
C LEU A 172 -1.03 11.42 3.06
N ASN A 173 -0.97 10.09 3.18
CA ASN A 173 -0.88 9.41 4.48
C ASN A 173 0.29 8.40 4.55
N GLY A 174 1.31 8.59 3.71
CA GLY A 174 2.50 7.74 3.75
C GLY A 174 3.18 7.79 5.12
N LYS A 175 3.72 6.67 5.60
CA LYS A 175 4.36 6.57 6.91
C LYS A 175 5.84 6.34 6.75
N LYS A 176 6.65 7.28 7.23
CA LYS A 176 8.11 7.15 7.21
C LYS A 176 8.52 6.14 8.27
N VAL A 177 9.22 5.08 7.85
CA VAL A 177 9.65 4.00 8.76
C VAL A 177 11.15 3.98 9.02
N SER A 178 11.89 5.02 8.58
CA SER A 178 13.31 5.19 8.96
C SER A 178 13.47 5.12 10.48
N GLY A 179 14.46 4.36 10.94
CA GLY A 179 14.66 3.99 12.34
C GLY A 179 13.90 2.75 12.79
N TYR A 180 12.84 2.35 12.09
CA TYR A 180 11.97 1.24 12.47
C TYR A 180 12.02 0.07 11.48
N THR A 181 12.91 0.12 10.49
CA THR A 181 13.04 -0.86 9.41
C THR A 181 14.34 -1.67 9.55
N GLU A 182 14.38 -2.88 9.00
CA GLU A 182 15.63 -3.63 8.84
C GLU A 182 16.57 -2.97 7.80
N TYR A 183 16.02 -2.12 6.91
CA TYR A 183 16.73 -1.58 5.74
C TYR A 183 16.76 -0.05 5.74
N GLU A 184 17.58 0.53 6.62
CA GLU A 184 17.65 1.99 6.81
C GLU A 184 18.06 2.80 5.56
N SER A 185 18.78 2.18 4.62
CA SER A 185 19.23 2.84 3.38
C SER A 185 18.18 2.91 2.27
N GLU A 186 16.96 2.41 2.53
CA GLU A 186 15.90 2.34 1.53
C GLU A 186 14.99 3.58 1.49
N ASP A 187 15.12 4.50 2.46
CA ASP A 187 14.21 5.65 2.62
C ASP A 187 12.73 5.22 2.53
N GLU A 188 12.41 4.11 3.21
CA GLU A 188 11.14 3.40 3.04
C GLU A 188 9.97 4.24 3.59
N VAL A 189 8.92 4.35 2.77
CA VAL A 189 7.62 4.94 3.12
C VAL A 189 6.55 3.89 2.89
N ILE A 190 5.78 3.58 3.94
CA ILE A 190 4.69 2.61 3.88
C ILE A 190 3.37 3.34 3.59
N LEU A 191 2.67 2.91 2.53
CA LEU A 191 1.25 3.22 2.32
C LEU A 191 0.41 2.07 2.89
N ARG A 192 -0.70 2.40 3.54
CA ARG A 192 -1.48 1.43 4.30
C ARG A 192 -2.24 0.45 3.41
N MET A 193 -2.66 -0.65 4.01
CA MET A 193 -3.59 -1.57 3.38
C MET A 193 -4.90 -0.88 3.06
N GLY A 194 -5.43 -1.11 1.86
CA GLY A 194 -6.68 -0.50 1.40
C GLY A 194 -6.57 0.95 0.95
N THR A 195 -5.35 1.48 0.73
CA THR A 195 -5.18 2.85 0.22
C THR A 195 -5.81 2.97 -1.17
N GLU A 196 -6.61 4.02 -1.38
CA GLU A 196 -7.23 4.31 -2.68
C GLU A 196 -6.45 5.38 -3.44
N PHE A 197 -6.34 5.20 -4.75
CA PHE A 197 -5.63 6.10 -5.63
C PHE A 197 -6.47 6.44 -6.86
N ARG A 198 -6.30 7.65 -7.36
CA ARG A 198 -6.74 8.06 -8.70
C ARG A 198 -5.56 8.11 -9.64
N VAL A 199 -5.70 7.50 -10.81
CA VAL A 199 -4.72 7.63 -11.90
C VAL A 199 -4.80 9.04 -12.49
N LYS A 200 -3.73 9.83 -12.36
CA LYS A 200 -3.70 11.26 -12.75
C LYS A 200 -3.78 11.46 -14.27
N GLY A 201 -3.21 10.54 -15.04
CA GLY A 201 -3.13 10.60 -16.49
C GLY A 201 -2.84 9.22 -17.06
N ASP A 202 -2.98 9.06 -18.38
CA ASP A 202 -2.66 7.80 -19.02
C ASP A 202 -1.17 7.45 -18.82
N PRO A 203 -0.84 6.16 -18.63
CA PRO A 203 0.53 5.73 -18.41
C PRO A 203 1.48 6.20 -19.51
N LEU A 204 2.64 6.71 -19.11
CA LEU A 204 3.68 7.13 -20.04
C LEU A 204 4.57 5.94 -20.40
N ALA A 205 4.46 5.44 -21.63
CA ALA A 205 5.37 4.43 -22.14
C ALA A 205 6.78 5.00 -22.36
N GLN A 206 7.80 4.24 -21.99
CA GLN A 206 9.21 4.57 -22.19
C GLN A 206 9.79 3.72 -23.33
N SER A 207 10.87 4.21 -23.95
CA SER A 207 11.49 3.59 -25.15
C SER A 207 12.02 2.18 -24.94
N ASN A 208 12.23 1.77 -23.69
CA ASN A 208 12.76 0.47 -23.27
C ASN A 208 11.69 -0.57 -22.95
N SER A 209 10.39 -0.32 -23.16
CA SER A 209 9.27 -1.18 -22.70
C SER A 209 9.01 -1.15 -21.19
N SER A 210 9.43 -0.08 -20.50
CA SER A 210 8.90 0.28 -19.19
C SER A 210 7.82 1.35 -19.30
N CYS A 211 7.07 1.57 -18.23
CA CYS A 211 6.06 2.63 -18.17
C CYS A 211 6.09 3.35 -16.83
N ILE A 212 5.62 4.61 -16.84
CA ILE A 212 5.39 5.39 -15.64
C ILE A 212 3.89 5.53 -15.42
N VAL A 213 3.42 5.16 -14.24
CA VAL A 213 2.03 5.36 -13.79
C VAL A 213 2.02 6.42 -12.70
N HIS A 214 1.23 7.47 -12.88
CA HIS A 214 1.09 8.55 -11.90
C HIS A 214 -0.21 8.39 -11.12
N LEU A 215 -0.09 8.18 -9.81
CA LEU A 215 -1.18 8.01 -8.86
C LEU A 215 -1.25 9.20 -7.90
N ILE A 216 -2.46 9.56 -7.51
CA ILE A 216 -2.73 10.51 -6.42
C ILE A 216 -3.54 9.75 -5.37
N GLU A 217 -3.07 9.73 -4.13
CA GLU A 217 -3.82 9.16 -3.01
C GLU A 217 -5.13 9.96 -2.79
N ILE A 218 -6.23 9.24 -2.59
CA ILE A 218 -7.54 9.84 -2.30
C ILE A 218 -7.66 9.99 -0.78
N ASP A 219 -8.05 11.18 -0.32
CA ASP A 219 -8.39 11.43 1.09
C ASP A 219 -9.89 11.22 1.29
N ASP A 220 -10.25 10.25 2.13
CA ASP A 220 -11.64 9.96 2.51
C ASP A 220 -12.37 11.18 3.11
N ASN A 221 -11.63 12.17 3.64
CA ASN A 221 -12.21 13.38 4.23
C ASN A 221 -12.46 14.50 3.22
N ASN A 222 -11.94 14.37 1.99
CA ASN A 222 -11.92 15.46 1.01
C ASN A 222 -12.77 15.12 -0.22
N ASP A 223 -13.94 14.54 0.03
CA ASP A 223 -14.93 14.21 -0.98
C ASP A 223 -15.67 15.48 -1.45
N GLN A 224 -14.97 16.30 -2.23
CA GLN A 224 -15.59 17.25 -3.15
C GLN A 224 -14.82 17.31 -4.49
N PRO A 225 -15.48 17.07 -5.66
CA PRO A 225 -16.81 16.46 -5.79
C PRO A 225 -16.97 15.53 -7.01
N LEU A 226 -17.41 14.28 -6.74
CA LEU A 226 -18.26 13.52 -7.69
C LEU A 226 -19.51 14.33 -8.12
N ALA A 227 -19.94 15.32 -7.33
CA ALA A 227 -21.02 16.23 -7.67
C ALA A 227 -20.70 17.21 -8.83
N ALA A 228 -19.44 17.57 -9.09
CA ALA A 228 -19.10 18.44 -10.21
C ALA A 228 -19.23 17.70 -11.56
N ALA A 229 -18.80 16.44 -11.59
CA ALA A 229 -18.92 15.59 -12.78
C ALA A 229 -20.38 15.23 -13.12
N MET A 230 -21.27 15.17 -12.11
CA MET A 230 -22.70 14.92 -12.33
C MET A 230 -23.46 16.17 -12.81
N ASN A 231 -23.04 17.38 -12.42
CA ASN A 231 -23.64 18.63 -12.89
C ASN A 231 -23.28 18.97 -14.34
N GLU A 232 -22.09 18.59 -14.82
CA GLU A 232 -21.72 18.79 -16.24
C GLU A 232 -22.52 17.88 -17.19
N MET A 233 -22.99 16.72 -16.73
CA MET A 233 -23.81 15.81 -17.54
C MET A 233 -25.29 16.20 -17.66
N GLN A 234 -25.80 17.11 -16.81
CA GLN A 234 -27.21 17.52 -16.84
C GLN A 234 -27.50 18.78 -17.67
N LEU A 235 -26.48 19.41 -18.28
CA LEU A 235 -26.63 20.64 -19.06
C LEU A 235 -26.49 20.38 -20.57
N THR A 236 -27.32 19.52 -21.14
CA THR A 236 -27.66 19.62 -22.57
C THR A 236 -29.18 19.50 -22.75
N PRO A 237 -29.89 20.62 -23.01
CA PRO A 237 -31.27 20.55 -23.43
C PRO A 237 -31.32 20.00 -24.86
N ALA A 238 -32.03 18.89 -25.06
CA ALA A 238 -32.37 18.40 -26.39
C ALA A 238 -33.20 19.47 -27.12
N ALA A 239 -32.68 19.98 -28.24
CA ALA A 239 -33.42 20.88 -29.11
C ALA A 239 -34.64 20.16 -29.70
N SER A 240 -35.84 20.51 -29.22
CA SER A 240 -37.10 20.06 -29.79
C SER A 240 -37.32 20.72 -31.16
N LYS A 241 -37.25 19.93 -32.23
CA LYS A 241 -37.74 20.32 -33.56
C LYS A 241 -39.25 20.12 -33.58
N ASN A 242 -40.02 21.19 -33.36
CA ASN A 242 -41.42 21.24 -33.75
C ASN A 242 -41.51 21.35 -35.28
N LYS A 243 -42.00 20.29 -35.94
CA LYS A 243 -42.56 20.38 -37.29
C LYS A 243 -44.04 20.75 -37.16
N SER A 244 -44.37 21.98 -37.52
CA SER A 244 -45.74 22.43 -37.75
C SER A 244 -46.27 21.85 -39.07
N THR A 245 -47.41 21.18 -38.98
CA THR A 245 -48.31 20.86 -40.08
C THR A 245 -48.93 22.13 -40.66
N SER A 246 -48.84 22.31 -41.98
CA SER A 246 -49.84 22.95 -42.84
C SER A 246 -49.62 22.43 -44.26
#